data_AF-A0A7S4E4W3-F1
#
_entry.id   AF-A0A7S4E4W3-F1
#
_cell.length_a   1.000
_cell.length_b   1.000
_cell.length_c   1.000
_cell.angle_alpha   90.00
_cell.angle_beta   90.00
_cell.angle_gamma   90.00
#
_symmetry.space_group_name_H-M   'P 1'
#
loop_
_entity.id
_entity.type
_entity.pdbx_description
1 polymer ?
#
loop_
_entity_poly.entity_id
_entity_poly.type
_entity_poly.pdbx_seq_one_letter_code
_entity_poly.pdbx_strand_id
1 'polypeptide(L)'
;AAAAAPAPSLPAAAPPEATPDWWPPVDHAAPAPAPAVPDPFTTVCMQPAFDADGVECDTAACEDLDITATLLGPWNGRLPTKEDGVHQFGCSYDGALLDAWVKQPSPCCAAAAVAGAINGLSGLHRHDDNALGPLDVLAAMRGVLRDLVESKIASFERKLGADLAPVLDAVASRVSSDGRKFGISLKKDKETGVDGKYLLACVRLEVEARAEACRRAVQRQRALELGEEVSEEEEEAPALAFCRLWELYEELNEKKRKLAEEAGEDDESSDESDEDEEPDEDLPKKTKPARPRQRIAAARKAAKPWNWKNELGEILRKADGVAKTCASRPSTAPFGNWGLIKGAQRLREDARRAAREAEVQALIEDADDATAPVSSNEDERQLPTRTSLGFLGLPQDTLFGCPKAPPTHVVISLLAGGGRAKIPIPLKRDDSDEVIERQWGKLSAAFNRPDASLIFHLKNHYALIYALREWTSDGKRVRQLLCARKGQRPSAWVDWLEARETILGWAGYKLMVAERCSLFS
;
A
#
# COMPACT_ATOMS: atom_id res chain seq x y z
N ALA A 1 -38.70 -15.53 62.50
CA ALA A 1 -39.72 -16.19 61.66
C ALA A 1 -39.09 -16.43 60.29
N ALA A 2 -39.17 -17.67 59.80
CA ALA A 2 -38.67 -18.19 58.52
C ALA A 2 -37.15 -18.08 58.24
N ALA A 3 -36.38 -19.04 58.76
CA ALA A 3 -35.03 -19.37 58.28
C ALA A 3 -35.15 -20.49 57.24
N ALA A 4 -34.48 -20.32 56.10
CA ALA A 4 -34.52 -21.21 54.95
C ALA A 4 -33.78 -22.54 55.19
N ALA A 5 -34.41 -23.64 54.78
CA ALA A 5 -33.87 -24.99 54.82
C ALA A 5 -32.95 -25.27 53.60
N PRO A 6 -31.91 -26.10 53.74
CA PRO A 6 -31.05 -26.51 52.63
C PRO A 6 -31.68 -27.61 51.76
N ALA A 7 -31.42 -27.53 50.45
CA ALA A 7 -31.86 -28.48 49.43
C ALA A 7 -31.06 -29.81 49.46
N PRO A 8 -31.65 -30.93 48.98
CA PRO A 8 -31.09 -32.27 49.14
C PRO A 8 -30.03 -32.65 48.09
N SER A 9 -29.05 -33.41 48.54
CA SER A 9 -27.99 -34.08 47.78
C SER A 9 -28.52 -35.22 46.90
N LEU A 10 -28.11 -35.25 45.63
CA LEU A 10 -28.35 -36.36 44.69
C LEU A 10 -27.22 -37.42 44.73
N PRO A 11 -27.53 -38.69 44.42
CA PRO A 11 -26.62 -39.82 44.63
C PRO A 11 -25.61 -40.03 43.49
N ALA A 12 -24.45 -40.57 43.87
CA ALA A 12 -23.38 -41.01 42.98
C ALA A 12 -23.74 -42.29 42.21
N ALA A 13 -23.37 -42.35 40.93
CA ALA A 13 -23.42 -43.55 40.10
C ALA A 13 -22.01 -43.89 39.57
N ALA A 14 -21.70 -45.19 39.57
CA ALA A 14 -20.41 -45.80 39.26
C ALA A 14 -20.21 -46.06 37.74
N PRO A 15 -18.97 -46.29 37.26
CA PRO A 15 -18.60 -46.60 35.87
C PRO A 15 -18.53 -48.13 35.64
N PRO A 16 -18.03 -48.71 34.52
CA PRO A 16 -17.65 -48.18 33.18
C PRO A 16 -18.27 -48.99 31.98
N GLU A 17 -18.24 -48.45 30.76
CA GLU A 17 -18.40 -49.26 29.54
C GLU A 17 -17.43 -48.86 28.41
N ALA A 18 -16.75 -49.89 27.91
CA ALA A 18 -16.02 -50.13 26.67
C ALA A 18 -15.70 -48.98 25.69
N THR A 19 -14.40 -48.83 25.41
CA THR A 19 -13.85 -48.18 24.21
C THR A 19 -13.91 -49.12 22.99
N PRO A 20 -14.28 -48.66 21.78
CA PRO A 20 -14.21 -49.48 20.56
C PRO A 20 -12.81 -49.50 19.93
N ASP A 21 -12.39 -50.70 19.55
CA ASP A 21 -11.24 -51.03 18.71
C ASP A 21 -11.27 -50.30 17.36
N TRP A 22 -10.29 -49.41 17.13
CA TRP A 22 -9.81 -49.07 15.80
C TRP A 22 -8.35 -48.60 15.88
N TRP A 23 -7.41 -49.54 15.75
CA TRP A 23 -6.01 -49.26 15.45
C TRP A 23 -5.52 -50.28 14.43
N PRO A 24 -4.97 -49.88 13.27
CA PRO A 24 -4.40 -50.83 12.32
C PRO A 24 -2.98 -51.25 12.75
N PRO A 25 -2.51 -52.43 12.32
CA PRO A 25 -1.28 -53.04 12.83
C PRO A 25 -0.02 -52.30 12.38
N VAL A 26 0.99 -52.33 13.24
CA VAL A 26 2.32 -51.79 12.99
C VAL A 26 3.10 -52.79 12.13
N ASP A 27 3.32 -52.44 10.86
CA ASP A 27 4.23 -53.16 9.96
C ASP A 27 5.69 -52.84 10.34
N HIS A 28 6.46 -53.88 10.64
CA HIS A 28 7.92 -53.80 10.76
C HIS A 28 8.54 -53.74 9.35
N ALA A 29 8.79 -52.52 8.87
CA ALA A 29 9.53 -52.28 7.63
C ALA A 29 11.06 -52.38 7.85
N ALA A 30 11.73 -52.93 6.84
CA ALA A 30 13.17 -53.15 6.71
C ALA A 30 14.03 -51.85 6.83
N PRO A 31 15.33 -51.95 7.16
CA PRO A 31 16.21 -50.78 7.31
C PRO A 31 16.34 -49.99 6.00
N ALA A 32 16.14 -48.68 6.10
CA ALA A 32 16.24 -47.74 5.00
C ALA A 32 17.69 -47.66 4.43
N PRO A 33 17.85 -47.43 3.11
CA PRO A 33 19.15 -47.14 2.52
C PRO A 33 19.73 -45.82 3.07
N ALA A 34 21.05 -45.75 3.15
CA ALA A 34 21.79 -44.58 3.62
C ALA A 34 21.38 -43.28 2.88
N PRO A 35 21.33 -42.13 3.58
CA PRO A 35 20.89 -40.89 2.97
C PRO A 35 21.87 -40.46 1.87
N ALA A 36 21.32 -40.19 0.68
CA ALA A 36 22.05 -39.56 -0.41
C ALA A 36 22.54 -38.17 0.03
N VAL A 37 23.77 -37.83 -0.34
CA VAL A 37 24.36 -36.50 -0.14
C VAL A 37 23.47 -35.48 -0.87
N PRO A 38 22.88 -34.48 -0.17
CA PRO A 38 22.04 -33.49 -0.82
C PRO A 38 22.85 -32.61 -1.78
N ASP A 39 22.24 -32.29 -2.91
CA ASP A 39 22.76 -31.34 -3.89
C ASP A 39 23.00 -29.97 -3.23
N PRO A 40 24.23 -29.39 -3.28
CA PRO A 40 24.58 -28.13 -2.63
C PRO A 40 23.80 -26.90 -3.14
N PHE A 41 22.99 -27.05 -4.18
CA PHE A 41 22.12 -25.98 -4.69
C PHE A 41 20.65 -26.09 -4.25
N THR A 42 20.31 -27.08 -3.43
CA THR A 42 18.94 -27.24 -2.94
C THR A 42 18.64 -26.21 -1.85
N THR A 43 17.94 -25.15 -2.23
CA THR A 43 17.39 -24.16 -1.29
C THR A 43 16.54 -24.90 -0.25
N VAL A 44 16.89 -24.79 1.03
CA VAL A 44 16.12 -25.38 2.13
C VAL A 44 14.68 -24.87 2.03
N CYS A 45 13.75 -25.76 1.68
CA CYS A 45 12.35 -25.41 1.52
C CYS A 45 11.74 -25.21 2.92
N MET A 46 11.66 -23.95 3.37
CA MET A 46 10.90 -23.62 4.58
C MET A 46 9.41 -23.87 4.35
N GLN A 47 8.74 -24.44 5.37
CA GLN A 47 7.29 -24.63 5.45
C GLN A 47 6.55 -23.33 5.03
N PRO A 48 5.37 -23.44 4.38
CA PRO A 48 4.77 -22.32 3.67
C PRO A 48 4.47 -21.12 4.57
N ALA A 49 4.99 -19.96 4.14
CA ALA A 49 4.73 -18.61 4.65
C ALA A 49 3.32 -18.11 4.31
N PHE A 50 2.33 -19.01 4.29
CA PHE A 50 0.95 -18.67 3.98
C PHE A 50 0.07 -19.21 5.08
N ASP A 51 -0.82 -18.36 5.60
CA ASP A 51 -1.86 -18.86 6.51
C ASP A 51 -2.91 -19.71 5.76
N ALA A 52 -3.91 -20.19 6.48
CA ALA A 52 -5.01 -20.99 5.92
C ALA A 52 -5.77 -20.30 4.78
N ASP A 53 -5.63 -18.97 4.63
CA ASP A 53 -6.24 -18.19 3.56
C ASP A 53 -5.31 -17.95 2.36
N GLY A 54 -4.12 -18.57 2.35
CA GLY A 54 -3.16 -18.43 1.27
C GLY A 54 -2.50 -17.05 1.24
N VAL A 55 -2.46 -16.35 2.39
CA VAL A 55 -1.91 -14.99 2.49
C VAL A 55 -0.52 -15.02 3.07
N GLU A 56 0.39 -14.30 2.41
CA GLU A 56 1.78 -14.21 2.79
C GLU A 56 1.94 -13.62 4.19
N CYS A 57 2.34 -14.47 5.12
CA CYS A 57 2.67 -14.15 6.50
C CYS A 57 4.11 -14.60 6.74
N ASP A 58 4.85 -13.88 7.57
CA ASP A 58 6.14 -14.43 8.02
C ASP A 58 5.90 -15.81 8.65
N THR A 59 6.82 -16.74 8.37
CA THR A 59 6.73 -18.11 8.87
C THR A 59 6.65 -18.11 10.40
N ALA A 60 6.09 -19.19 10.97
CA ALA A 60 6.15 -19.43 12.42
C ALA A 60 7.58 -19.69 12.93
N ALA A 61 8.61 -19.52 12.09
CA ALA A 61 10.00 -19.72 12.46
C ALA A 61 10.41 -18.76 13.59
N CYS A 62 11.35 -19.22 14.42
CA CYS A 62 11.94 -18.41 15.48
C CYS A 62 12.49 -17.12 14.89
N GLU A 63 12.18 -15.97 15.47
CA GLU A 63 12.63 -14.66 14.99
C GLU A 63 14.15 -14.50 15.06
N ASP A 64 14.84 -15.32 15.85
CA ASP A 64 16.29 -15.36 15.88
C ASP A 64 16.83 -15.90 14.55
N LEU A 65 17.79 -15.15 13.99
CA LEU A 65 18.50 -15.50 12.79
C LEU A 65 19.84 -16.11 13.20
N ASP A 66 20.14 -17.31 12.71
CA ASP A 66 21.52 -17.75 12.64
C ASP A 66 22.21 -16.92 11.55
N ILE A 67 22.86 -15.82 11.97
CA ILE A 67 23.50 -14.86 11.07
C ILE A 67 24.56 -15.56 10.22
N THR A 68 25.34 -16.46 10.82
CA THR A 68 26.40 -17.19 10.11
C THR A 68 25.81 -18.10 9.04
N ALA A 69 24.80 -18.90 9.37
CA ALA A 69 24.11 -19.74 8.38
C ALA A 69 23.37 -18.91 7.33
N THR A 70 22.80 -17.76 7.69
CA THR A 70 22.08 -16.88 6.75
C THR A 70 23.05 -16.26 5.74
N LEU A 71 24.21 -15.79 6.20
CA LEU A 71 25.20 -15.14 5.34
C LEU A 71 26.00 -16.14 4.48
N LEU A 72 26.33 -17.29 5.06
CA LEU A 72 27.23 -18.30 4.47
C LEU A 72 26.53 -19.63 4.15
N GLY A 73 25.20 -19.62 3.98
CA GLY A 73 24.36 -20.80 3.80
C GLY A 73 24.84 -21.81 2.75
N PRO A 74 25.22 -21.41 1.52
CA PRO A 74 25.74 -22.34 0.50
C PRO A 74 26.99 -23.11 0.94
N TRP A 75 27.68 -22.62 1.97
CA TRP A 75 28.90 -23.21 2.51
C TRP A 75 28.68 -23.69 3.95
N ASN A 76 27.45 -24.05 4.34
CA ASN A 76 27.14 -24.61 5.66
C ASN A 76 27.68 -23.77 6.84
N GLY A 77 27.67 -22.44 6.72
CA GLY A 77 28.15 -21.54 7.77
C GLY A 77 29.68 -21.37 7.83
N ARG A 78 30.47 -22.04 6.98
CA ARG A 78 31.92 -21.80 6.86
C ARG A 78 32.24 -20.84 5.73
N LEU A 79 33.42 -20.22 5.80
CA LEU A 79 33.94 -19.43 4.68
C LEU A 79 34.24 -20.35 3.49
N PRO A 80 33.94 -19.91 2.25
CA PRO A 80 34.31 -20.67 1.06
C PRO A 80 35.82 -20.74 0.90
N THR A 81 36.31 -21.87 0.40
CA THR A 81 37.72 -22.12 0.15
C THR A 81 37.97 -22.38 -1.34
N LYS A 82 39.24 -22.59 -1.69
CA LYS A 82 39.62 -23.02 -3.04
C LYS A 82 39.02 -24.37 -3.43
N GLU A 83 38.72 -25.24 -2.46
CA GLU A 83 38.07 -26.54 -2.71
C GLU A 83 36.64 -26.36 -3.20
N ASP A 84 36.00 -25.25 -2.83
CA ASP A 84 34.68 -24.84 -3.33
C ASP A 84 34.75 -24.11 -4.69
N GLY A 85 35.94 -24.05 -5.32
CA GLY A 85 36.17 -23.29 -6.55
C GLY A 85 36.18 -21.77 -6.35
N VAL A 86 36.19 -21.28 -5.10
CA VAL A 86 36.12 -19.86 -4.79
C VAL A 86 37.52 -19.29 -4.58
N HIS A 87 37.92 -18.36 -5.44
CA HIS A 87 39.24 -17.71 -5.36
C HIS A 87 39.24 -16.43 -4.53
N GLN A 88 38.11 -15.72 -4.55
CA GLN A 88 37.90 -14.47 -3.83
C GLN A 88 36.47 -14.43 -3.34
N PHE A 89 36.27 -14.00 -2.11
CA PHE A 89 34.95 -13.86 -1.49
C PHE A 89 34.90 -12.56 -0.70
N GLY A 90 33.81 -11.81 -0.86
CA GLY A 90 33.48 -10.63 -0.08
C GLY A 90 32.03 -10.73 0.41
N CYS A 91 31.79 -10.35 1.66
CA CYS A 91 30.46 -10.25 2.24
C CYS A 91 30.40 -8.97 3.08
N SER A 92 29.38 -8.15 2.85
CA SER A 92 29.08 -6.96 3.63
C SER A 92 27.64 -7.07 4.08
N TYR A 93 27.37 -6.81 5.35
CA TYR A 93 26.03 -6.90 5.91
C TYR A 93 25.79 -5.74 6.87
N ASP A 94 24.53 -5.39 7.06
CA ASP A 94 24.11 -4.37 8.02
C ASP A 94 23.51 -5.07 9.24
N GLY A 95 24.28 -5.12 10.34
CA GLY A 95 23.84 -5.72 11.60
C GLY A 95 22.62 -5.02 12.19
N ALA A 96 22.52 -3.69 12.07
CA ALA A 96 21.38 -2.95 12.58
C ALA A 96 20.11 -3.31 11.82
N LEU A 97 20.16 -3.49 10.49
CA LEU A 97 18.99 -3.95 9.73
C LEU A 97 18.62 -5.41 10.03
N LEU A 98 19.60 -6.28 10.29
CA LEU A 98 19.34 -7.68 10.72
C LEU A 98 18.69 -7.76 12.11
N ASP A 99 18.91 -6.77 12.97
CA ASP A 99 18.28 -6.69 14.30
C ASP A 99 16.93 -5.97 14.26
N ALA A 100 16.74 -5.07 13.29
CA ALA A 100 15.61 -4.14 13.20
C ALA A 100 14.48 -4.56 12.25
N TRP A 101 14.64 -5.63 11.46
CA TRP A 101 13.56 -6.13 10.60
C TRP A 101 12.32 -6.46 11.45
N VAL A 102 11.14 -6.19 10.89
CA VAL A 102 9.87 -6.38 11.61
C VAL A 102 9.04 -7.45 10.94
N LYS A 103 8.38 -8.27 11.75
CA LYS A 103 7.47 -9.29 11.25
C LYS A 103 6.29 -8.64 10.53
N GLN A 104 5.94 -9.16 9.36
CA GLN A 104 4.81 -8.75 8.56
C GLN A 104 3.56 -9.59 8.93
N PRO A 105 2.55 -9.00 9.61
CA PRO A 105 1.35 -9.73 10.05
C PRO A 105 0.28 -9.90 8.95
N SER A 106 0.37 -9.12 7.87
CA SER A 106 -0.67 -9.00 6.83
C SER A 106 0.01 -8.58 5.51
N PRO A 107 -0.69 -8.37 4.36
CA PRO A 107 -0.04 -7.95 3.12
C PRO A 107 0.40 -6.47 3.15
N CYS A 108 1.29 -6.13 4.10
CA CYS A 108 1.76 -4.79 4.44
C CYS A 108 3.28 -4.64 4.30
N CYS A 109 3.91 -5.43 3.41
CA CYS A 109 5.35 -5.44 3.15
C CYS A 109 5.98 -4.04 3.00
N ALA A 110 5.29 -3.11 2.33
CA ALA A 110 5.79 -1.74 2.17
C ALA A 110 5.97 -1.03 3.50
N ALA A 111 4.98 -1.13 4.39
CA ALA A 111 5.01 -0.51 5.70
C ALA A 111 6.04 -1.21 6.60
N ALA A 112 6.14 -2.53 6.52
CA ALA A 112 7.11 -3.33 7.25
C ALA A 112 8.57 -3.00 6.82
N ALA A 113 8.84 -2.90 5.53
CA ALA A 113 10.15 -2.51 5.01
C ALA A 113 10.55 -1.09 5.44
N VAL A 114 9.60 -0.14 5.42
CA VAL A 114 9.84 1.23 5.91
C VAL A 114 10.07 1.25 7.42
N ALA A 115 9.31 0.49 8.20
CA ALA A 115 9.51 0.36 9.64
C ALA A 115 10.92 -0.19 9.96
N GLY A 116 11.31 -1.30 9.33
CA GLY A 116 12.64 -1.88 9.51
C GLY A 116 13.77 -0.95 9.08
N ALA A 117 13.60 -0.20 7.97
CA ALA A 117 14.55 0.83 7.55
C ALA A 117 14.71 1.91 8.63
N ILE A 118 13.61 2.45 9.16
CA ILE A 118 13.65 3.51 10.18
C ILE A 118 14.26 2.98 11.49
N ASN A 119 13.89 1.78 11.92
CA ASN A 119 14.40 1.15 13.13
C ASN A 119 15.91 0.90 13.02
N GLY A 120 16.38 0.31 11.90
CA GLY A 120 17.80 0.06 11.68
C GLY A 120 18.61 1.37 11.58
N LEU A 121 18.08 2.35 10.86
CA LEU A 121 18.64 3.71 10.84
C LEU A 121 18.48 4.47 12.15
N SER A 122 17.82 3.92 13.16
CA SER A 122 17.77 4.49 14.51
C SER A 122 18.60 3.69 15.51
N GLY A 123 19.19 2.57 15.09
CA GLY A 123 19.88 1.63 15.97
C GLY A 123 18.93 0.93 16.95
N LEU A 124 17.64 0.80 16.60
CA LEU A 124 16.65 0.14 17.44
C LEU A 124 16.51 -1.33 17.07
N HIS A 125 16.53 -2.18 18.08
CA HIS A 125 16.15 -3.58 17.92
C HIS A 125 14.64 -3.68 17.66
N ARG A 126 14.18 -4.69 16.90
CA ARG A 126 12.75 -4.91 16.60
C ARG A 126 11.82 -5.10 17.82
N HIS A 127 12.40 -5.38 18.99
CA HIS A 127 11.69 -5.54 20.27
C HIS A 127 11.80 -4.32 21.18
N ASP A 128 12.47 -3.26 20.74
CA ASP A 128 12.52 -2.00 21.49
C ASP A 128 11.11 -1.41 21.57
N ASP A 129 10.74 -0.87 22.73
CA ASP A 129 9.43 -0.25 22.93
C ASP A 129 9.19 0.93 21.97
N ASN A 130 10.26 1.60 21.52
CA ASN A 130 10.22 2.70 20.56
C ASN A 130 10.35 2.24 19.11
N ALA A 131 10.59 0.95 18.85
CA ALA A 131 10.63 0.44 17.49
C ALA A 131 9.26 0.59 16.83
N LEU A 132 9.28 1.07 15.59
CA LEU A 132 8.07 1.16 14.77
C LEU A 132 7.69 -0.24 14.32
N GLY A 133 6.41 -0.57 14.47
CA GLY A 133 5.79 -1.70 13.80
C GLY A 133 5.32 -1.35 12.39
N PRO A 134 4.91 -2.36 11.61
CA PRO A 134 4.30 -2.11 10.29
C PRO A 134 2.98 -1.33 10.38
N LEU A 135 2.21 -1.48 11.46
CA LEU A 135 0.94 -0.77 11.64
C LEU A 135 1.12 0.73 11.94
N ASP A 136 2.18 1.07 12.66
CA ASP A 136 2.59 2.46 12.94
C ASP A 136 2.85 3.21 11.63
N VAL A 137 3.66 2.61 10.76
CA VAL A 137 3.96 3.16 9.43
C VAL A 137 2.73 3.18 8.54
N LEU A 138 1.91 2.13 8.57
CA LEU A 138 0.70 2.07 7.76
C LEU A 138 -0.30 3.16 8.16
N ALA A 139 -0.41 3.50 9.45
CA ALA A 139 -1.25 4.59 9.91
C ALA A 139 -0.83 5.93 9.28
N ALA A 140 0.48 6.21 9.22
CA ALA A 140 0.98 7.39 8.53
C ALA A 140 0.71 7.37 7.02
N MET A 141 0.93 6.22 6.36
CA MET A 141 0.63 6.06 4.93
C MET A 141 -0.88 6.23 4.63
N ARG A 142 -1.75 5.71 5.50
CA ARG A 142 -3.21 5.88 5.45
C ARG A 142 -3.59 7.35 5.55
N GLY A 143 -2.98 8.10 6.49
CA GLY A 143 -3.18 9.54 6.60
C GLY A 143 -2.88 10.27 5.30
N VAL A 144 -1.75 9.96 4.66
CA VAL A 144 -1.40 10.53 3.33
C VAL A 144 -2.44 10.19 2.27
N LEU A 145 -2.91 8.93 2.21
CA LEU A 145 -3.91 8.51 1.22
C LEU A 145 -5.26 9.22 1.44
N ARG A 146 -5.67 9.39 2.70
CA ARG A 146 -6.87 10.15 3.07
C ARG A 146 -6.76 11.59 2.58
N ASP A 147 -5.69 12.29 2.95
CA ASP A 147 -5.48 13.70 2.58
C ASP A 147 -5.53 13.87 1.04
N LEU A 148 -5.04 12.86 0.29
CA LEU A 148 -5.12 12.83 -1.17
C LEU A 148 -6.57 12.62 -1.68
N VAL A 149 -7.35 11.76 -1.05
CA VAL A 149 -8.78 11.57 -1.40
C VAL A 149 -9.57 12.84 -1.10
N GLU A 150 -9.41 13.42 0.08
CA GLU A 150 -10.07 14.66 0.49
C GLU A 150 -9.75 15.81 -0.47
N SER A 151 -8.46 15.98 -0.82
CA SER A 151 -8.04 16.98 -1.80
C SER A 151 -8.66 16.74 -3.19
N LYS A 152 -8.86 15.48 -3.59
CA LYS A 152 -9.48 15.14 -4.88
C LYS A 152 -10.99 15.35 -4.86
N ILE A 153 -11.67 14.97 -3.78
CA ILE A 153 -13.10 15.27 -3.57
C ILE A 153 -13.31 16.78 -3.65
N ALA A 154 -12.58 17.57 -2.86
CA ALA A 154 -12.69 19.03 -2.88
C ALA A 154 -12.40 19.63 -4.28
N SER A 155 -11.44 19.05 -5.03
CA SER A 155 -11.19 19.49 -6.41
C SER A 155 -12.29 19.10 -7.38
N PHE A 156 -12.91 17.93 -7.20
CA PHE A 156 -14.00 17.44 -8.02
C PHE A 156 -15.25 18.27 -7.77
N GLU A 157 -15.61 18.52 -6.51
CA GLU A 157 -16.75 19.33 -6.08
C GLU A 157 -16.67 20.76 -6.61
N ARG A 158 -15.48 21.38 -6.61
CA ARG A 158 -15.29 22.71 -7.22
C ARG A 158 -15.56 22.73 -8.73
N LYS A 159 -15.24 21.65 -9.45
CA LYS A 159 -15.50 21.54 -10.90
C LYS A 159 -16.95 21.16 -11.19
N LEU A 160 -17.53 20.29 -10.35
CA LEU A 160 -18.91 19.84 -10.43
C LEU A 160 -19.89 20.96 -10.04
N GLY A 161 -19.48 21.85 -9.12
CA GLY A 161 -20.33 22.86 -8.52
C GLY A 161 -21.32 22.31 -7.49
N ALA A 162 -21.04 21.14 -6.89
CA ALA A 162 -21.92 20.47 -5.94
C ALA A 162 -21.13 19.58 -4.96
N ASP A 163 -21.67 19.37 -3.76
CA ASP A 163 -21.16 18.45 -2.73
C ASP A 163 -21.35 16.99 -3.16
N LEU A 164 -20.26 16.21 -3.16
CA LEU A 164 -20.26 14.83 -3.64
C LEU A 164 -20.77 13.84 -2.57
N ALA A 165 -20.86 14.24 -1.30
CA ALA A 165 -21.21 13.34 -0.19
C ALA A 165 -22.50 12.52 -0.42
N PRO A 166 -23.63 13.08 -0.90
CA PRO A 166 -24.85 12.30 -1.13
C PRO A 166 -24.68 11.19 -2.18
N VAL A 167 -23.82 11.41 -3.18
CA VAL A 167 -23.51 10.40 -4.21
C VAL A 167 -22.66 9.28 -3.62
N LEU A 168 -21.66 9.62 -2.81
CA LEU A 168 -20.79 8.63 -2.16
C LEU A 168 -21.57 7.79 -1.14
N ASP A 169 -22.46 8.40 -0.36
CA ASP A 169 -23.34 7.71 0.60
C ASP A 169 -24.29 6.72 -0.13
N ALA A 170 -24.87 7.13 -1.27
CA ALA A 170 -25.72 6.26 -2.08
C ALA A 170 -24.94 5.09 -2.72
N VAL A 171 -23.74 5.35 -3.25
CA VAL A 171 -22.86 4.29 -3.77
C VAL A 171 -22.49 3.31 -2.66
N ALA A 172 -22.16 3.77 -1.46
CA ALA A 172 -21.84 2.90 -0.33
C ALA A 172 -23.02 2.04 0.10
N SER A 173 -24.22 2.62 0.10
CA SER A 173 -25.47 1.91 0.38
C SER A 173 -25.71 0.80 -0.64
N ARG A 174 -25.53 1.09 -1.95
CA ARG A 174 -25.65 0.09 -3.02
C ARG A 174 -24.61 -1.03 -2.91
N VAL A 175 -23.34 -0.68 -2.68
CA VAL A 175 -22.26 -1.67 -2.49
C VAL A 175 -22.65 -2.65 -1.38
N SER A 176 -23.20 -2.11 -0.27
CA SER A 176 -23.65 -2.91 0.87
C SER A 176 -24.87 -3.77 0.54
N SER A 177 -25.86 -3.24 -0.20
CA SER A 177 -27.06 -3.99 -0.60
C SER A 177 -26.73 -5.15 -1.55
N ASP A 178 -25.70 -5.00 -2.37
CA ASP A 178 -25.21 -6.04 -3.28
C ASP A 178 -24.39 -7.12 -2.55
N GLY A 179 -24.26 -7.04 -1.22
CA GLY A 179 -23.45 -7.95 -0.40
C GLY A 179 -21.94 -7.77 -0.59
N ARG A 180 -21.52 -6.67 -1.21
CA ARG A 180 -20.11 -6.34 -1.45
C ARG A 180 -19.58 -5.38 -0.39
N LYS A 181 -18.25 -5.29 -0.29
CA LYS A 181 -17.60 -4.43 0.70
C LYS A 181 -16.37 -3.73 0.12
N PHE A 182 -16.16 -2.49 0.56
CA PHE A 182 -14.88 -1.81 0.41
C PHE A 182 -13.81 -2.53 1.24
N GLY A 183 -12.54 -2.34 0.87
CA GLY A 183 -11.44 -2.77 1.70
C GLY A 183 -11.00 -4.22 1.53
N ILE A 184 -11.63 -4.99 0.64
CA ILE A 184 -11.27 -6.38 0.42
C ILE A 184 -10.00 -6.46 -0.43
N SER A 185 -8.94 -7.04 0.15
CA SER A 185 -7.63 -7.20 -0.51
C SER A 185 -7.31 -8.65 -0.87
N LEU A 186 -8.10 -9.63 -0.40
CA LEU A 186 -7.79 -11.04 -0.56
C LEU A 186 -8.35 -11.59 -1.87
N LYS A 187 -7.54 -12.42 -2.56
CA LYS A 187 -7.97 -13.09 -3.79
C LYS A 187 -9.17 -14.01 -3.58
N LYS A 188 -9.25 -14.67 -2.41
CA LYS A 188 -10.32 -15.59 -2.04
C LYS A 188 -11.68 -14.88 -1.93
N ASP A 189 -11.67 -13.62 -1.51
CA ASP A 189 -12.88 -12.81 -1.30
C ASP A 189 -13.16 -11.90 -2.51
N LYS A 190 -12.52 -12.13 -3.65
CA LYS A 190 -12.61 -11.25 -4.83
C LYS A 190 -14.05 -11.08 -5.33
N GLU A 191 -14.91 -12.07 -5.13
CA GLU A 191 -16.34 -12.00 -5.50
C GLU A 191 -17.12 -10.97 -4.66
N THR A 192 -16.74 -10.78 -3.40
CA THR A 192 -17.37 -9.80 -2.49
C THR A 192 -16.67 -8.44 -2.51
N GLY A 193 -15.48 -8.36 -3.12
CA GLY A 193 -14.75 -7.13 -3.32
C GLY A 193 -15.36 -6.20 -4.36
N VAL A 194 -14.96 -4.94 -4.28
CA VAL A 194 -15.29 -3.91 -5.27
C VAL A 194 -14.06 -3.55 -6.09
N ASP A 195 -14.25 -3.30 -7.38
CA ASP A 195 -13.23 -2.71 -8.26
C ASP A 195 -13.71 -1.37 -8.83
N GLY A 196 -12.81 -0.64 -9.49
CA GLY A 196 -13.15 0.68 -10.01
C GLY A 196 -14.26 0.67 -11.07
N LYS A 197 -14.38 -0.40 -11.85
CA LYS A 197 -15.40 -0.54 -12.90
C LYS A 197 -16.78 -0.73 -12.26
N TYR A 198 -16.86 -1.61 -11.27
CA TYR A 198 -18.06 -1.82 -10.47
C TYR A 198 -18.48 -0.54 -9.74
N LEU A 199 -17.56 0.16 -9.06
CA LEU A 199 -17.89 1.39 -8.34
C LEU A 199 -18.43 2.50 -9.27
N LEU A 200 -17.85 2.67 -10.47
CA LEU A 200 -18.38 3.59 -11.47
C LEU A 200 -19.73 3.15 -12.05
N ALA A 201 -19.97 1.84 -12.16
CA ALA A 201 -21.28 1.31 -12.54
C ALA A 201 -22.34 1.61 -11.46
N CYS A 202 -21.99 1.49 -10.17
CA CYS A 202 -22.87 1.89 -9.08
C CYS A 202 -23.22 3.38 -9.14
N VAL A 203 -22.25 4.27 -9.40
CA VAL A 203 -22.52 5.71 -9.62
C VAL A 203 -23.53 5.89 -10.75
N ARG A 204 -23.29 5.24 -11.90
CA ARG A 204 -24.20 5.35 -13.06
C ARG A 204 -25.61 4.90 -12.69
N LEU A 205 -25.76 3.72 -12.07
CA LEU A 205 -27.05 3.18 -11.66
C LEU A 205 -27.78 4.09 -10.67
N GLU A 206 -27.07 4.68 -9.71
CA GLU A 206 -27.66 5.62 -8.75
C GLU A 206 -28.12 6.94 -9.41
N VAL A 207 -27.38 7.40 -10.42
CA VAL A 207 -27.76 8.57 -11.22
C VAL A 207 -28.96 8.26 -12.12
N GLU A 208 -28.96 7.12 -12.81
CA GLU A 208 -30.05 6.65 -13.67
C GLU A 208 -31.34 6.44 -12.88
N ALA A 209 -31.25 5.84 -11.69
CA ALA A 209 -32.40 5.65 -10.79
C ALA A 209 -33.06 6.97 -10.36
N ARG A 210 -32.34 8.10 -10.46
CA ARG A 210 -32.83 9.45 -10.15
C ARG A 210 -32.99 10.33 -11.39
N ALA A 211 -32.88 9.79 -12.59
CA ALA A 211 -32.80 10.58 -13.83
C ALA A 211 -34.03 11.46 -14.06
N GLU A 212 -35.24 10.95 -13.79
CA GLU A 212 -36.49 11.72 -13.97
C GLU A 212 -36.59 12.87 -12.96
N ALA A 213 -36.29 12.62 -11.69
CA ALA A 213 -36.22 13.65 -10.66
C ALA A 213 -35.14 14.70 -10.99
N CYS A 214 -33.96 14.27 -11.46
CA CYS A 214 -32.88 15.17 -11.89
C CYS A 214 -33.31 16.01 -13.09
N ARG A 215 -33.95 15.41 -14.10
CA ARG A 215 -34.46 16.10 -15.29
C ARG A 215 -35.45 17.18 -14.90
N ARG A 216 -36.43 16.86 -14.04
CA ARG A 216 -37.42 17.83 -13.54
C ARG A 216 -36.77 18.96 -12.74
N ALA A 217 -35.83 18.64 -11.85
CA ALA A 217 -35.09 19.63 -11.08
C ALA A 217 -34.28 20.59 -11.99
N VAL A 218 -33.58 20.05 -13.00
CA VAL A 218 -32.82 20.84 -13.97
C VAL A 218 -33.74 21.70 -14.84
N GLN A 219 -34.86 21.15 -15.32
CA GLN A 219 -35.86 21.91 -16.09
C GLN A 219 -36.47 23.05 -15.26
N ARG A 220 -36.84 22.77 -14.01
CA ARG A 220 -37.34 23.78 -13.06
C ARG A 220 -36.31 24.88 -12.83
N GLN A 221 -35.04 24.53 -12.64
CA GLN A 221 -33.97 25.52 -12.49
C GLN A 221 -33.86 26.42 -13.74
N ARG A 222 -33.89 25.84 -14.94
CA ARG A 222 -33.84 26.60 -16.21
C ARG A 222 -35.06 27.50 -16.40
N ALA A 223 -36.26 27.02 -16.05
CA ALA A 223 -37.49 27.81 -16.10
C ALA A 223 -37.42 29.02 -15.14
N LEU A 224 -36.92 28.82 -13.92
CA LEU A 224 -36.68 29.90 -12.96
C LEU A 224 -35.64 30.92 -13.47
N GLU A 225 -34.56 30.46 -14.12
CA GLU A 225 -33.56 31.33 -14.75
C GLU A 225 -34.13 32.16 -15.91
N LEU A 226 -35.18 31.66 -16.58
CA LEU A 226 -35.92 32.37 -17.63
C LEU A 226 -37.06 33.26 -17.10
N GLY A 227 -37.33 33.23 -15.79
CA GLY A 227 -38.41 34.00 -15.16
C GLY A 227 -39.81 33.41 -15.37
N GLU A 228 -39.91 32.11 -15.69
CA GLU A 228 -41.19 31.41 -15.79
C GLU A 228 -41.73 31.04 -14.40
N GLU A 229 -43.05 31.16 -14.21
CA GLU A 229 -43.71 30.71 -12.98
C GLU A 229 -43.74 29.18 -12.93
N VAL A 230 -43.07 28.59 -11.93
CA VAL A 230 -43.05 27.14 -11.73
C VAL A 230 -43.97 26.76 -10.57
N SER A 231 -44.91 25.83 -10.81
CA SER A 231 -45.82 25.34 -9.77
C SER A 231 -45.06 24.65 -8.62
N GLU A 232 -45.44 24.96 -7.38
CA GLU A 232 -44.83 24.43 -6.15
C GLU A 232 -45.33 23.00 -5.83
N GLU A 233 -45.12 22.03 -6.72
CA GLU A 233 -45.31 20.64 -6.33
C GLU A 233 -44.20 20.20 -5.36
N GLU A 234 -44.60 19.68 -4.18
CA GLU A 234 -43.76 19.30 -3.05
C GLU A 234 -43.02 17.96 -3.27
N GLU A 235 -42.36 17.78 -4.41
CA GLU A 235 -41.49 16.60 -4.58
C GLU A 235 -40.08 16.91 -4.06
N GLU A 236 -39.53 16.00 -3.25
CA GLU A 236 -38.19 16.14 -2.67
C GLU A 236 -37.14 16.19 -3.80
N ALA A 237 -36.54 17.36 -3.99
CA ALA A 237 -35.56 17.55 -5.05
C ALA A 237 -34.32 16.68 -4.79
N PRO A 238 -33.80 15.95 -5.80
CA PRO A 238 -32.57 15.19 -5.63
C PRO A 238 -31.41 16.12 -5.32
N ALA A 239 -30.43 15.63 -4.56
CA ALA A 239 -29.25 16.42 -4.22
C ALA A 239 -28.54 16.91 -5.50
N LEU A 240 -28.06 18.16 -5.49
CA LEU A 240 -27.52 18.86 -6.66
C LEU A 240 -26.43 18.07 -7.41
N ALA A 241 -25.61 17.29 -6.69
CA ALA A 241 -24.57 16.48 -7.31
C ALA A 241 -25.13 15.38 -8.22
N PHE A 242 -26.29 14.78 -7.92
CA PHE A 242 -26.94 13.84 -8.82
C PHE A 242 -27.40 14.53 -10.11
N CYS A 243 -27.98 15.73 -10.01
CA CYS A 243 -28.38 16.51 -11.18
C CYS A 243 -27.17 16.83 -12.08
N ARG A 244 -26.06 17.30 -11.49
CA ARG A 244 -24.84 17.63 -12.24
C ARG A 244 -24.19 16.42 -12.88
N LEU A 245 -24.13 15.29 -12.19
CA LEU A 245 -23.62 14.05 -12.77
C LEU A 245 -24.55 13.54 -13.89
N TRP A 246 -25.86 13.64 -13.73
CA TRP A 246 -26.83 13.29 -14.77
C TRP A 246 -26.59 14.10 -16.05
N GLU A 247 -26.44 15.43 -15.94
CA GLU A 247 -26.10 16.29 -17.09
C GLU A 247 -24.80 15.82 -17.79
N LEU A 248 -23.76 15.50 -17.02
CA LEU A 248 -22.48 15.00 -17.55
C LEU A 248 -22.58 13.63 -18.24
N TYR A 249 -23.48 12.75 -17.78
CA TYR A 249 -23.75 11.46 -18.44
C TYR A 249 -24.54 11.67 -19.74
N GLU A 250 -25.54 12.55 -19.76
CA GLU A 250 -26.30 12.89 -20.97
C GLU A 250 -25.38 13.46 -22.06
N GLU A 251 -24.49 14.40 -21.70
CA GLU A 251 -23.49 14.95 -22.64
C GLU A 251 -22.58 13.86 -23.22
N LEU A 252 -22.14 12.91 -22.38
CA LEU A 252 -21.31 11.80 -22.80
C LEU A 252 -22.06 10.87 -23.76
N ASN A 253 -23.33 10.58 -23.47
CA ASN A 253 -24.18 9.73 -24.29
C ASN A 253 -24.52 10.39 -25.63
N GLU A 254 -24.82 11.69 -25.64
CA GLU A 254 -25.06 12.45 -26.87
C GLU A 254 -23.82 12.44 -27.77
N LYS A 255 -22.63 12.62 -27.19
CA LYS A 255 -21.37 12.53 -27.94
C LYS A 255 -21.15 11.14 -28.54
N LYS A 256 -21.45 10.08 -27.79
CA LYS A 256 -21.37 8.70 -28.31
C LYS A 256 -22.34 8.47 -29.47
N ARG A 257 -23.59 8.94 -29.35
CA ARG A 257 -24.58 8.85 -30.43
C ARG A 257 -24.13 9.58 -31.69
N LYS A 258 -23.61 10.81 -31.56
CA LYS A 258 -23.05 11.56 -32.71
C LYS A 258 -21.87 10.84 -33.36
N LEU A 259 -20.98 10.25 -32.56
CA LEU A 259 -19.86 9.47 -33.10
C LEU A 259 -20.33 8.20 -33.83
N ALA A 260 -21.39 7.55 -33.34
CA ALA A 260 -21.99 6.40 -34.01
C ALA A 260 -22.69 6.80 -35.33
N GLU A 261 -23.45 7.90 -35.32
CA GLU A 261 -24.06 8.49 -36.52
C GLU A 261 -22.99 8.90 -37.57
N GLU A 262 -21.88 9.50 -37.12
CA GLU A 262 -20.75 9.89 -37.99
C GLU A 262 -19.95 8.68 -38.51
N ALA A 263 -19.87 7.59 -37.73
CA ALA A 263 -19.22 6.36 -38.15
C ALA A 263 -19.98 5.63 -39.26
N GLY A 264 -21.24 6.02 -39.52
CA GLY A 264 -22.04 5.49 -40.61
C GLY A 264 -22.41 4.02 -40.39
N GLU A 265 -23.38 3.78 -39.52
CA GLU A 265 -23.99 2.46 -39.25
C GLU A 265 -24.29 1.69 -40.54
N ASP A 266 -23.40 0.72 -40.84
CA ASP A 266 -23.62 -0.48 -41.65
C ASP A 266 -22.76 -1.64 -41.10
N ASP A 267 -22.49 -1.66 -39.80
CA ASP A 267 -21.88 -2.82 -39.11
C ASP A 267 -22.61 -3.12 -37.79
N GLU A 268 -23.86 -3.60 -37.91
CA GLU A 268 -24.70 -4.10 -36.82
C GLU A 268 -24.23 -5.46 -36.26
N SER A 269 -22.92 -5.69 -36.10
CA SER A 269 -22.45 -6.95 -35.48
C SER A 269 -21.11 -6.88 -34.75
N SER A 270 -21.04 -6.13 -33.66
CA SER A 270 -20.00 -6.36 -32.65
C SER A 270 -20.39 -5.76 -31.30
N ASP A 271 -21.26 -6.46 -30.59
CA ASP A 271 -21.61 -6.21 -29.19
C ASP A 271 -20.45 -6.58 -28.25
N GLU A 272 -20.23 -5.72 -27.25
CA GLU A 272 -19.41 -5.90 -26.05
C GLU A 272 -17.95 -6.35 -26.16
N SER A 273 -17.03 -5.40 -26.35
CA SER A 273 -15.84 -5.24 -25.47
C SER A 273 -15.03 -4.02 -25.89
N ASP A 274 -15.51 -2.82 -25.54
CA ASP A 274 -14.63 -1.66 -25.48
C ASP A 274 -13.65 -1.89 -24.31
N GLU A 275 -12.54 -2.53 -24.67
CA GLU A 275 -11.35 -2.70 -23.88
C GLU A 275 -10.86 -1.33 -23.40
N ASP A 276 -10.51 -1.27 -22.12
CA ASP A 276 -9.75 -0.20 -21.52
C ASP A 276 -8.34 -0.15 -22.15
N GLU A 277 -8.22 0.32 -23.39
CA GLU A 277 -6.97 0.88 -23.88
C GLU A 277 -6.74 2.19 -23.10
N GLU A 278 -6.17 2.05 -21.90
CA GLU A 278 -5.38 3.14 -21.33
C GLU A 278 -4.42 3.58 -22.44
N PRO A 279 -4.38 4.87 -22.82
CA PRO A 279 -3.48 5.32 -23.88
C PRO A 279 -2.05 5.06 -23.44
N ASP A 280 -1.44 4.00 -23.97
CA ASP A 280 -0.05 3.65 -23.74
C ASP A 280 0.80 4.76 -24.39
N GLU A 281 1.30 5.67 -23.55
CA GLU A 281 2.03 6.88 -23.97
C GLU A 281 3.44 6.60 -24.55
N ASP A 282 3.76 5.35 -24.93
CA ASP A 282 5.11 4.89 -25.28
C ASP A 282 5.37 4.65 -26.79
N LEU A 283 4.63 5.30 -27.69
CA LEU A 283 5.06 5.40 -29.09
C LEU A 283 6.28 6.34 -29.23
N PRO A 284 7.34 5.96 -29.98
CA PRO A 284 8.56 6.76 -30.12
C PRO A 284 8.27 8.10 -30.81
N LYS A 285 8.24 9.17 -30.00
CA LYS A 285 8.03 10.56 -30.42
C LYS A 285 9.13 10.97 -31.41
N LYS A 286 8.79 11.00 -32.71
CA LYS A 286 9.61 11.59 -33.79
C LYS A 286 10.05 12.99 -33.37
N THR A 287 11.36 13.19 -33.26
CA THR A 287 12.02 14.42 -32.84
C THR A 287 11.75 15.55 -33.84
N LYS A 288 10.76 16.41 -33.54
CA LYS A 288 10.55 17.66 -34.27
C LYS A 288 11.35 18.80 -33.63
N PRO A 289 11.86 19.76 -34.44
CA PRO A 289 12.79 20.78 -34.00
C PRO A 289 12.19 21.71 -32.93
N ALA A 290 13.05 22.13 -32.01
CA ALA A 290 12.73 22.98 -30.87
C ALA A 290 12.36 24.41 -31.32
N ARG A 291 11.10 24.79 -31.10
CA ARG A 291 10.58 26.16 -31.14
C ARG A 291 9.78 26.44 -29.87
N PRO A 292 9.57 27.71 -29.45
CA PRO A 292 9.11 28.06 -28.11
C PRO A 292 7.62 27.70 -27.93
N ARG A 293 7.37 26.47 -27.44
CA ARG A 293 6.04 25.82 -27.38
C ARG A 293 5.32 25.92 -26.04
N GLN A 294 5.92 26.51 -25.01
CA GLN A 294 5.39 26.42 -23.64
C GLN A 294 4.04 27.15 -23.45
N ARG A 295 3.83 28.33 -24.07
CA ARG A 295 2.57 29.08 -23.90
C ARG A 295 1.38 28.47 -24.65
N ILE A 296 1.60 27.93 -25.85
CA ILE A 296 0.54 27.24 -26.63
C ILE A 296 0.18 25.90 -25.99
N ALA A 297 1.15 25.19 -25.40
CA ALA A 297 0.89 23.93 -24.71
C ALA A 297 0.00 24.12 -23.47
N ALA A 298 0.21 25.19 -22.69
CA ALA A 298 -0.63 25.49 -21.53
C ALA A 298 -2.08 25.82 -21.92
N ALA A 299 -2.29 26.64 -22.96
CA ALA A 299 -3.62 26.96 -23.46
C ALA A 299 -4.35 25.74 -24.03
N ARG A 300 -3.66 24.88 -24.80
CA ARG A 300 -4.24 23.62 -25.30
C ARG A 300 -4.56 22.63 -24.18
N LYS A 301 -3.78 22.63 -23.09
CA LYS A 301 -4.04 21.80 -21.91
C LYS A 301 -5.25 22.31 -21.12
N ALA A 302 -5.47 23.62 -21.06
CA ALA A 302 -6.66 24.23 -20.47
C ALA A 302 -7.95 23.97 -21.29
N ALA A 303 -7.82 23.72 -22.59
CA ALA A 303 -8.94 23.43 -23.48
C ALA A 303 -9.35 21.94 -23.54
N LYS A 304 -8.64 21.04 -22.84
CA LYS A 304 -9.01 19.62 -22.83
C LYS A 304 -10.31 19.45 -22.05
N PRO A 305 -11.33 18.75 -22.58
CA PRO A 305 -12.57 18.49 -21.84
C PRO A 305 -12.25 17.81 -20.52
N TRP A 306 -12.97 18.21 -19.46
CA TRP A 306 -12.79 17.64 -18.14
C TRP A 306 -13.13 16.15 -18.17
N ASN A 307 -12.14 15.31 -17.87
CA ASN A 307 -12.32 13.86 -17.78
C ASN A 307 -12.83 13.47 -16.39
N TRP A 308 -14.06 13.89 -16.10
CA TRP A 308 -14.68 13.73 -14.78
C TRP A 308 -14.82 12.25 -14.40
N LYS A 309 -15.13 11.34 -15.34
CA LYS A 309 -15.31 9.91 -15.05
C LYS A 309 -14.03 9.28 -14.51
N ASN A 310 -12.88 9.62 -15.11
CA ASN A 310 -11.59 9.11 -14.63
C ASN A 310 -11.20 9.72 -13.27
N GLU A 311 -11.48 11.01 -13.04
CA GLU A 311 -11.23 11.66 -11.75
C GLU A 311 -12.11 11.05 -10.63
N LEU A 312 -13.40 10.83 -10.89
CA LEU A 312 -14.33 10.19 -9.95
C LEU A 312 -13.94 8.72 -9.68
N GLY A 313 -13.59 7.97 -10.73
CA GLY A 313 -13.10 6.61 -10.58
C GLY A 313 -11.82 6.54 -9.76
N GLU A 314 -10.93 7.53 -9.88
CA GLU A 314 -9.74 7.62 -9.04
C GLU A 314 -10.07 7.91 -7.57
N ILE A 315 -11.03 8.80 -7.29
CA ILE A 315 -11.53 9.05 -5.93
C ILE A 315 -12.04 7.75 -5.29
N LEU A 316 -12.92 7.03 -6.00
CA LEU A 316 -13.53 5.79 -5.51
C LEU A 316 -12.48 4.68 -5.28
N ARG A 317 -11.54 4.50 -6.21
CA ARG A 317 -10.43 3.54 -6.05
C ARG A 317 -9.52 3.88 -4.87
N LYS A 318 -9.24 5.17 -4.64
CA LYS A 318 -8.41 5.59 -3.50
C LYS A 318 -9.15 5.48 -2.18
N ALA A 319 -10.46 5.75 -2.15
CA ALA A 319 -11.29 5.53 -0.97
C ALA A 319 -11.38 4.05 -0.60
N ASP A 320 -11.55 3.16 -1.58
CA ASP A 320 -11.40 1.71 -1.39
C ASP A 320 -9.99 1.36 -0.87
N GLY A 321 -8.97 2.03 -1.39
CA GLY A 321 -7.61 1.97 -0.87
C GLY A 321 -7.51 2.32 0.62
N VAL A 322 -8.16 3.39 1.07
CA VAL A 322 -8.22 3.75 2.51
C VAL A 322 -8.86 2.62 3.30
N ALA A 323 -10.00 2.10 2.86
CA ALA A 323 -10.68 0.97 3.50
C ALA A 323 -9.77 -0.28 3.58
N LYS A 324 -8.97 -0.57 2.54
CA LYS A 324 -8.00 -1.69 2.52
C LYS A 324 -6.93 -1.55 3.59
N THR A 325 -6.56 -0.32 3.95
CA THR A 325 -5.61 -0.08 5.04
C THR A 325 -6.25 -0.25 6.42
N CYS A 326 -7.57 -0.15 6.56
CA CYS A 326 -8.30 -0.27 7.82
C CYS A 326 -8.92 -1.66 8.03
N ALA A 327 -8.82 -2.56 7.05
CA ALA A 327 -9.32 -3.92 7.16
C ALA A 327 -8.66 -4.67 8.33
N SER A 328 -9.33 -5.72 8.83
CA SER A 328 -8.77 -6.63 9.85
C SER A 328 -7.41 -7.20 9.45
N ARG A 329 -7.23 -7.37 8.13
CA ARG A 329 -5.97 -7.73 7.49
C ARG A 329 -5.51 -6.57 6.60
N PRO A 330 -4.82 -5.59 7.18
CA PRO A 330 -4.52 -4.37 6.47
C PRO A 330 -3.54 -4.61 5.32
N SER A 331 -3.71 -3.86 4.23
CA SER A 331 -2.93 -4.04 3.00
C SER A 331 -2.21 -2.77 2.57
N THR A 332 -0.99 -2.92 2.08
CA THR A 332 -0.25 -1.82 1.43
C THR A 332 -0.40 -1.80 -0.09
N ALA A 333 -1.23 -2.68 -0.68
CA ALA A 333 -1.50 -2.69 -2.12
C ALA A 333 -1.95 -1.35 -2.74
N PRO A 334 -2.66 -0.46 -2.02
CA PRO A 334 -3.01 0.87 -2.55
C PRO A 334 -1.81 1.82 -2.77
N PHE A 335 -0.63 1.45 -2.26
CA PHE A 335 0.55 2.29 -2.27
C PHE A 335 1.59 1.78 -3.28
N GLY A 336 2.05 2.69 -4.15
CA GLY A 336 3.31 2.50 -4.87
C GLY A 336 4.48 3.13 -4.11
N ASN A 337 5.63 3.27 -4.77
CA ASN A 337 6.82 3.95 -4.22
C ASN A 337 6.48 5.34 -3.62
N TRP A 338 5.54 6.08 -4.22
CA TRP A 338 5.10 7.39 -3.72
C TRP A 338 4.54 7.31 -2.30
N GLY A 339 3.85 6.22 -1.95
CA GLY A 339 3.22 6.02 -0.66
C GLY A 339 4.26 5.78 0.44
N LEU A 340 5.32 5.03 0.15
CA LEU A 340 6.43 4.82 1.09
C LEU A 340 7.16 6.14 1.35
N ILE A 341 7.48 6.89 0.27
CA ILE A 341 8.15 8.18 0.35
C ILE A 341 7.33 9.18 1.17
N LYS A 342 6.03 9.30 0.87
CA LYS A 342 5.15 10.21 1.58
C LYS A 342 4.83 9.76 2.99
N GLY A 343 4.70 8.45 3.24
CA GLY A 343 4.53 7.89 4.57
C GLY A 343 5.71 8.20 5.49
N ALA A 344 6.95 7.99 5.02
CA ALA A 344 8.16 8.36 5.75
C ALA A 344 8.25 9.88 5.99
N GLN A 345 7.88 10.70 4.99
CA GLN A 345 7.81 12.16 5.17
C GLN A 345 6.79 12.57 6.25
N ARG A 346 5.61 11.92 6.27
CA ARG A 346 4.57 12.18 7.25
C ARG A 346 5.00 11.78 8.66
N LEU A 347 5.59 10.59 8.83
CA LEU A 347 6.17 10.15 10.12
C LEU A 347 7.19 11.17 10.63
N ARG A 348 8.06 11.66 9.74
CA ARG A 348 9.06 12.69 10.08
C ARG A 348 8.41 14.00 10.53
N GLU A 349 7.34 14.43 9.88
CA GLU A 349 6.60 15.64 10.22
C GLU A 349 5.85 15.50 11.55
N ASP A 350 5.22 14.34 11.78
CA ASP A 350 4.52 14.03 13.02
C ASP A 350 5.49 13.96 14.20
N ALA A 351 6.70 13.39 14.01
CA ALA A 351 7.77 13.45 15.02
C ALA A 351 8.17 14.88 15.39
N ARG A 352 8.31 15.76 14.39
CA ARG A 352 8.64 17.18 14.62
C ARG A 352 7.52 17.90 15.36
N ARG A 353 6.27 17.56 15.06
CA ARG A 353 5.10 18.12 15.75
C ARG A 353 5.10 17.69 17.22
N ALA A 354 5.22 16.39 17.47
CA ALA A 354 5.26 15.83 18.83
C ALA A 354 6.42 16.41 19.67
N ALA A 355 7.61 16.56 19.09
CA ALA A 355 8.74 17.18 19.78
C ALA A 355 8.48 18.64 20.16
N ARG A 356 7.84 19.43 19.28
CA ARG A 356 7.47 20.82 19.58
C ARG A 356 6.36 20.91 20.61
N GLU A 357 5.36 20.03 20.54
CA GLU A 357 4.28 19.97 21.53
C GLU A 357 4.84 19.62 22.92
N ALA A 358 5.78 18.67 23.00
CA ALA A 358 6.46 18.34 24.25
C ALA A 358 7.31 19.51 24.80
N GLU A 359 8.01 20.25 23.91
CA GLU A 359 8.76 21.45 24.30
C GLU A 359 7.84 22.56 24.83
N VAL A 360 6.71 22.82 24.16
CA VAL A 360 5.71 23.79 24.60
C VAL A 360 5.08 23.37 25.93
N GLN A 361 4.74 22.08 26.08
CA GLN A 361 4.16 21.54 27.31
C GLN A 361 5.12 21.70 28.49
N ALA A 362 6.41 21.41 28.31
CA ALA A 362 7.43 21.63 29.34
C ALA A 362 7.53 23.12 29.74
N LEU A 363 7.45 24.04 28.77
CA LEU A 363 7.44 25.48 29.06
C LEU A 363 6.20 25.94 29.82
N ILE A 364 5.04 25.33 29.57
CA ILE A 364 3.79 25.61 30.30
C ILE A 364 3.90 25.11 31.73
N GLU A 365 4.37 23.88 31.93
CA GLU A 365 4.56 23.29 33.27
C GLU A 365 5.54 24.12 34.12
N ASP A 366 6.61 24.64 33.52
CA ASP A 366 7.55 25.56 34.17
C ASP A 366 6.92 26.92 34.50
N ALA A 367 5.92 27.37 33.74
CA ALA A 367 5.24 28.65 33.94
C ALA A 367 4.10 28.57 34.98
N ASP A 368 3.38 27.45 35.04
CA ASP A 368 2.28 27.24 35.99
C ASP A 368 2.78 27.07 37.43
N ASP A 369 4.03 26.63 37.62
CA ASP A 369 4.69 26.66 38.94
C ASP A 369 4.97 28.09 39.44
N ALA A 370 4.85 29.11 38.57
CA ALA A 370 5.07 30.52 38.91
C ALA A 370 3.78 31.34 39.12
N THR A 371 2.60 30.85 38.74
CA THR A 371 1.33 31.62 38.88
C THR A 371 0.12 30.75 39.22
N ALA A 372 -0.48 31.02 40.39
CA ALA A 372 -1.69 30.35 40.90
C ALA A 372 -2.93 30.55 39.99
N PRO A 373 -3.88 29.59 39.95
CA PRO A 373 -4.81 29.44 38.83
C PRO A 373 -5.96 30.46 38.84
N VAL A 374 -6.19 31.07 37.68
CA VAL A 374 -7.46 31.74 37.34
C VAL A 374 -8.34 30.72 36.64
N SER A 375 -9.42 30.32 37.30
CA SER A 375 -10.49 29.50 36.74
C SER A 375 -11.20 30.26 35.62
N SER A 376 -11.07 29.79 34.38
CA SER A 376 -11.95 30.19 33.28
C SER A 376 -12.55 28.97 32.59
N ASN A 377 -13.87 28.99 32.52
CA ASN A 377 -14.72 28.04 31.81
C ASN A 377 -14.38 28.03 30.32
N GLU A 378 -13.80 26.94 29.83
CA GLU A 378 -13.72 26.66 28.39
C GLU A 378 -14.87 25.76 27.98
N ASP A 379 -15.93 26.42 27.51
CA ASP A 379 -17.04 25.80 26.78
C ASP A 379 -16.60 25.66 25.30
N GLU A 380 -15.65 24.74 25.05
CA GLU A 380 -15.13 24.45 23.72
C GLU A 380 -16.21 23.73 22.89
N ARG A 381 -16.94 24.50 22.10
CA ARG A 381 -17.85 23.98 21.07
C ARG A 381 -17.04 23.32 19.96
N GLN A 382 -16.74 22.04 20.12
CA GLN A 382 -16.28 21.19 19.02
C GLN A 382 -17.43 21.03 18.02
N LEU A 383 -17.42 21.85 16.96
CA LEU A 383 -18.26 21.61 15.79
C LEU A 383 -17.84 20.27 15.18
N PRO A 384 -18.76 19.31 14.98
CA PRO A 384 -18.43 18.05 14.36
C PRO A 384 -17.99 18.30 12.92
N THR A 385 -16.69 18.27 12.67
CA THR A 385 -16.14 18.25 11.32
C THR A 385 -16.45 16.90 10.70
N ARG A 386 -17.58 16.81 9.99
CA ARG A 386 -17.91 15.64 9.17
C ARG A 386 -16.77 15.46 8.15
N THR A 387 -16.01 14.39 8.28
CA THR A 387 -14.93 14.07 7.34
C THR A 387 -15.56 13.58 6.04
N SER A 388 -15.01 13.97 4.88
CA SER A 388 -15.57 13.62 3.56
C SER A 388 -15.48 12.12 3.24
N LEU A 389 -14.86 11.31 4.11
CA LEU A 389 -14.80 9.85 4.04
C LEU A 389 -15.79 9.14 4.96
N GLY A 390 -16.72 9.87 5.60
CA GLY A 390 -17.73 9.27 6.49
C GLY A 390 -18.54 8.13 5.84
N PHE A 391 -18.72 8.18 4.51
CA PHE A 391 -19.45 7.16 3.74
C PHE A 391 -18.82 5.75 3.81
N LEU A 392 -17.52 5.65 4.14
CA LEU A 392 -16.86 4.36 4.29
C LEU A 392 -17.24 3.62 5.59
N GLY A 393 -17.88 4.31 6.54
CA GLY A 393 -18.27 3.72 7.84
C GLY A 393 -17.09 3.25 8.69
N LEU A 394 -15.89 3.80 8.46
CA LEU A 394 -14.67 3.41 9.19
C LEU A 394 -14.66 4.03 10.60
N PRO A 395 -14.22 3.32 11.65
CA PRO A 395 -14.14 3.87 13.00
C PRO A 395 -13.20 5.07 13.05
N GLN A 396 -13.59 6.19 13.67
CA GLN A 396 -12.76 7.41 13.75
C GLN A 396 -11.39 7.15 14.39
N ASP A 397 -11.33 6.31 15.42
CA ASP A 397 -10.08 5.98 16.14
C ASP A 397 -9.07 5.23 15.26
N THR A 398 -9.54 4.56 14.21
CA THR A 398 -8.66 3.93 13.21
C THR A 398 -8.09 4.95 12.23
N LEU A 399 -8.46 6.22 12.30
CA LEU A 399 -8.10 7.25 11.32
C LEU A 399 -6.98 8.19 11.79
N PHE A 400 -6.51 8.09 13.04
CA PHE A 400 -5.58 9.08 13.59
C PHE A 400 -4.27 8.46 14.09
N GLY A 401 -3.17 9.03 13.58
CA GLY A 401 -1.84 9.02 14.20
C GLY A 401 -1.05 7.71 14.12
N CYS A 402 0.25 7.84 13.87
CA CYS A 402 1.20 6.85 14.36
C CYS A 402 1.43 7.18 15.85
N PRO A 403 1.15 6.27 16.80
CA PRO A 403 1.30 6.57 18.22
C PRO A 403 2.76 6.80 18.63
N LYS A 404 3.70 6.28 17.83
CA LYS A 404 5.13 6.41 18.06
C LYS A 404 5.73 7.47 17.14
N ALA A 405 6.30 8.53 17.71
CA ALA A 405 7.16 9.42 16.95
C ALA A 405 8.43 8.64 16.53
N PRO A 406 8.84 8.68 15.25
CA PRO A 406 10.10 8.06 14.87
C PRO A 406 11.25 8.76 15.62
N PRO A 407 12.18 8.00 16.22
CA PRO A 407 13.31 8.57 16.94
C PRO A 407 14.32 9.24 15.99
N THR A 408 14.26 8.92 14.70
CA THR A 408 15.17 9.45 13.67
C THR A 408 14.39 9.99 12.48
N HIS A 409 14.86 11.10 11.92
CA HIS A 409 14.33 11.66 10.68
C HIS A 409 14.87 10.90 9.48
N VAL A 410 14.00 10.18 8.77
CA VAL A 410 14.37 9.41 7.59
C VAL A 410 13.74 10.00 6.33
N VAL A 411 14.50 10.04 5.24
CA VAL A 411 14.01 10.40 3.90
C VAL A 411 14.22 9.23 2.96
N ILE A 412 13.19 8.90 2.20
CA ILE A 412 13.25 7.86 1.17
C ILE A 412 13.31 8.51 -0.21
N SER A 413 14.24 8.06 -1.05
CA SER A 413 14.40 8.52 -2.43
C SER A 413 14.68 7.36 -3.39
N LEU A 414 14.51 7.60 -4.70
CA LEU A 414 14.76 6.58 -5.74
C LEU A 414 16.26 6.44 -6.01
N LEU A 415 16.79 5.21 -5.95
CA LEU A 415 18.22 4.90 -6.14
C LEU A 415 18.54 4.24 -7.48
N ALA A 416 17.72 3.27 -7.91
CA ALA A 416 17.91 2.55 -9.19
C ALA A 416 16.58 2.28 -9.90
N GLY A 417 16.59 2.27 -11.25
CA GLY A 417 15.38 2.09 -12.04
C GLY A 417 15.53 2.27 -13.54
N GLY A 418 14.62 1.67 -14.31
CA GLY A 418 14.37 2.06 -15.70
C GLY A 418 13.54 3.35 -15.81
N GLY A 419 13.63 4.04 -16.96
CA GLY A 419 12.82 5.22 -17.31
C GLY A 419 13.57 6.56 -17.27
N ARG A 420 12.85 7.67 -17.55
CA ARG A 420 13.41 9.04 -17.63
C ARG A 420 13.57 9.76 -16.28
N ALA A 421 13.37 9.05 -15.16
CA ALA A 421 13.51 9.65 -13.83
C ALA A 421 14.99 9.95 -13.51
N LYS A 422 15.25 11.00 -12.71
CA LYS A 422 16.59 11.34 -12.22
C LYS A 422 16.98 10.35 -11.13
N ILE A 423 17.51 9.22 -11.55
CA ILE A 423 17.90 8.12 -10.67
C ILE A 423 19.45 8.02 -10.67
N PRO A 424 20.12 7.87 -9.52
CA PRO A 424 21.58 7.77 -9.44
C PRO A 424 22.19 6.58 -10.21
N ILE A 425 21.46 5.47 -10.27
CA ILE A 425 21.83 4.23 -10.96
C ILE A 425 20.80 3.94 -12.07
N PRO A 426 20.92 4.58 -13.25
CA PRO A 426 20.05 4.28 -14.37
C PRO A 426 20.37 2.87 -14.90
N LEU A 427 19.32 2.12 -15.24
CA LEU A 427 19.42 0.76 -15.80
C LEU A 427 18.81 0.70 -17.19
N LYS A 428 19.42 -0.05 -18.12
CA LYS A 428 18.90 -0.34 -19.45
C LYS A 428 19.08 -1.81 -19.83
N ARG A 429 18.25 -2.33 -20.74
CA ARG A 429 18.36 -3.74 -21.16
C ARG A 429 19.66 -4.04 -21.93
N ASP A 430 20.24 -3.03 -22.57
CA ASP A 430 21.40 -3.11 -23.47
C ASP A 430 22.70 -2.54 -22.83
N ASP A 431 22.75 -2.37 -21.50
CA ASP A 431 23.98 -1.95 -20.83
C ASP A 431 25.07 -3.01 -21.00
N SER A 432 26.31 -2.58 -21.25
CA SER A 432 27.47 -3.48 -21.34
C SER A 432 27.87 -4.03 -19.97
N ASP A 433 28.67 -5.10 -19.96
CA ASP A 433 29.19 -5.70 -18.73
C ASP A 433 29.93 -4.69 -17.84
N GLU A 434 30.70 -3.76 -18.43
CA GLU A 434 31.39 -2.70 -17.67
C GLU A 434 30.41 -1.68 -17.05
N VAL A 435 29.26 -1.46 -17.68
CA VAL A 435 28.20 -0.61 -17.12
C VAL A 435 27.51 -1.35 -15.97
N ILE A 436 27.20 -2.63 -16.14
CA ILE A 436 26.62 -3.48 -15.08
C ILE A 436 27.54 -3.57 -13.87
N GLU A 437 28.86 -3.67 -14.10
CA GLU A 437 29.89 -3.60 -13.07
C GLU A 437 29.80 -2.31 -12.26
N ARG A 438 29.74 -1.18 -12.95
CA ARG A 438 29.67 0.14 -12.33
C ARG A 438 28.36 0.34 -11.57
N GLN A 439 27.26 -0.24 -12.06
CA GLN A 439 25.97 -0.22 -11.36
C GLN A 439 26.04 -0.99 -10.04
N TRP A 440 26.67 -2.18 -10.04
CA TRP A 440 26.94 -2.92 -8.81
C TRP A 440 27.84 -2.12 -7.85
N GLY A 441 28.92 -1.51 -8.35
CA GLY A 441 29.81 -0.68 -7.52
C GLY A 441 29.08 0.49 -6.85
N LYS A 442 28.16 1.15 -7.56
CA LYS A 442 27.31 2.21 -6.99
C LYS A 442 26.31 1.67 -5.96
N LEU A 443 25.69 0.52 -6.22
CA LEU A 443 24.78 -0.13 -5.27
C LEU A 443 25.53 -0.50 -3.98
N SER A 444 26.69 -1.13 -4.12
CA SER A 444 27.55 -1.52 -2.99
C SER A 444 28.02 -0.30 -2.20
N ALA A 445 28.41 0.78 -2.87
CA ALA A 445 28.76 2.04 -2.21
C ALA A 445 27.57 2.65 -1.45
N ALA A 446 26.35 2.58 -2.01
CA ALA A 446 25.15 3.07 -1.34
C ALA A 446 24.75 2.18 -0.14
N PHE A 447 24.93 0.86 -0.24
CA PHE A 447 24.66 -0.09 0.83
C PHE A 447 25.62 0.09 2.01
N ASN A 448 26.91 0.30 1.75
CA ASN A 448 27.93 0.42 2.79
C ASN A 448 27.96 1.80 3.49
N ARG A 449 26.96 2.65 3.26
CA ARG A 449 26.82 3.93 3.95
C ARG A 449 26.18 3.72 5.32
N PRO A 450 26.81 4.16 6.43
CA PRO A 450 26.28 3.94 7.78
C PRO A 450 25.00 4.72 8.07
N ASP A 451 24.65 5.70 7.24
CA ASP A 451 23.47 6.55 7.35
C ASP A 451 22.35 6.17 6.37
N ALA A 452 22.47 5.04 5.68
CA ALA A 452 21.54 4.63 4.64
C ALA A 452 21.11 3.16 4.77
N SER A 453 19.89 2.87 4.35
CA SER A 453 19.38 1.52 4.15
C SER A 453 18.69 1.42 2.79
N LEU A 454 18.66 0.23 2.20
CA LEU A 454 18.12 0.03 0.86
C LEU A 454 16.82 -0.77 0.91
N ILE A 455 15.81 -0.29 0.17
CA ILE A 455 14.52 -0.96 -0.01
C ILE A 455 14.41 -1.38 -1.48
N PHE A 456 14.11 -2.66 -1.70
CA PHE A 456 13.89 -3.25 -3.00
C PHE A 456 12.40 -3.50 -3.26
N HIS A 457 11.88 -2.90 -4.34
CA HIS A 457 10.53 -3.18 -4.84
C HIS A 457 10.56 -4.31 -5.89
N LEU A 458 10.05 -5.48 -5.51
CA LEU A 458 9.86 -6.68 -6.33
C LEU A 458 8.42 -6.77 -6.87
N LYS A 459 8.10 -7.86 -7.61
CA LYS A 459 6.87 -8.00 -8.41
C LYS A 459 5.53 -7.77 -7.69
N ASN A 460 5.47 -7.89 -6.36
CA ASN A 460 4.32 -7.51 -5.51
C ASN A 460 4.76 -7.30 -4.05
N HIS A 461 6.03 -6.93 -3.85
CA HIS A 461 6.65 -7.04 -2.55
C HIS A 461 7.70 -5.94 -2.36
N TYR A 462 7.81 -5.42 -1.15
CA TYR A 462 8.89 -4.53 -0.76
C TYR A 462 9.70 -5.22 0.33
N ALA A 463 11.02 -5.24 0.18
CA ALA A 463 11.92 -5.86 1.14
C ALA A 463 13.14 -4.97 1.37
N LEU A 464 13.72 -5.06 2.56
CA LEU A 464 15.05 -4.51 2.81
C LEU A 464 16.12 -5.35 2.11
N ILE A 465 17.25 -4.70 1.78
CA ILE A 465 18.49 -5.39 1.44
C ILE A 465 19.34 -5.43 2.72
N TYR A 466 19.61 -6.63 3.22
CA TYR A 466 20.28 -6.85 4.51
C TYR A 466 21.78 -7.10 4.37
N ALA A 467 22.20 -7.66 3.23
CA ALA A 467 23.58 -7.97 2.96
C ALA A 467 23.86 -8.01 1.46
N LEU A 468 25.12 -7.83 1.09
CA LEU A 468 25.67 -8.04 -0.23
C LEU A 468 26.79 -9.08 -0.12
N ARG A 469 26.88 -9.97 -1.09
CA ARG A 469 28.04 -10.85 -1.22
C ARG A 469 28.46 -10.97 -2.68
N GLU A 470 29.75 -11.20 -2.87
CA GLU A 470 30.31 -11.44 -4.19
C GLU A 470 31.49 -12.39 -4.11
N TRP A 471 31.66 -13.18 -5.16
CA TRP A 471 32.78 -14.09 -5.27
C TRP A 471 33.13 -14.38 -6.71
N THR A 472 34.35 -14.88 -6.92
CA THR A 472 34.80 -15.36 -8.24
C THR A 472 34.97 -16.87 -8.18
N SER A 473 34.26 -17.58 -9.07
CA SER A 473 34.36 -19.01 -9.27
C SER A 473 34.51 -19.31 -10.76
N ASP A 474 35.54 -20.07 -11.14
CA ASP A 474 35.85 -20.46 -12.52
C ASP A 474 35.87 -19.28 -13.52
N GLY A 475 36.44 -18.15 -13.09
CA GLY A 475 36.52 -16.92 -13.89
C GLY A 475 35.20 -16.14 -14.03
N LYS A 476 34.10 -16.63 -13.44
CA LYS A 476 32.82 -15.94 -13.38
C LYS A 476 32.66 -15.26 -12.03
N ARG A 477 32.26 -13.99 -12.06
CA ARG A 477 31.95 -13.21 -10.85
C ARG A 477 30.46 -13.30 -10.55
N VAL A 478 30.13 -13.78 -9.36
CA VAL A 478 28.76 -13.89 -8.85
C VAL A 478 28.53 -12.78 -7.84
N ARG A 479 27.34 -12.17 -7.88
CA ARG A 479 26.94 -11.05 -7.01
C ARG A 479 25.52 -11.26 -6.56
N GLN A 480 25.31 -11.20 -5.26
CA GLN A 480 24.01 -11.44 -4.69
C GLN A 480 23.69 -10.44 -3.60
N LEU A 481 22.40 -10.17 -3.45
CA LEU A 481 21.83 -9.35 -2.39
C LEU A 481 20.90 -10.21 -1.54
N LEU A 482 21.03 -10.11 -0.21
CA LEU A 482 20.17 -10.80 0.75
C LEU A 482 18.94 -9.93 0.99
N CYS A 483 17.76 -10.46 0.68
CA CYS A 483 16.48 -9.82 0.95
C CYS A 483 15.44 -10.86 1.42
N ALA A 484 14.23 -10.38 1.68
CA ALA A 484 13.06 -11.24 1.81
C ALA A 484 12.38 -11.37 0.44
N ARG A 485 12.08 -12.61 -0.01
CA ARG A 485 11.16 -12.83 -1.14
C ARG A 485 9.70 -12.94 -0.67
N LYS A 486 9.52 -13.27 0.61
CA LYS A 486 8.23 -13.43 1.28
C LYS A 486 8.35 -12.94 2.71
N GLY A 487 7.29 -12.32 3.22
CA GLY A 487 7.33 -11.70 4.55
C GLY A 487 8.45 -10.66 4.66
N GLN A 488 9.08 -10.47 5.80
CA GLN A 488 10.26 -9.58 5.90
C GLN A 488 11.52 -10.27 6.39
N ARG A 489 11.44 -11.54 6.78
CA ARG A 489 12.61 -12.28 7.27
C ARG A 489 13.74 -12.34 6.21
N PRO A 490 14.98 -11.94 6.55
CA PRO A 490 16.17 -12.14 5.70
C PRO A 490 16.36 -13.63 5.40
N SER A 491 16.15 -14.04 4.15
CA SER A 491 16.07 -15.49 3.83
C SER A 491 16.49 -15.85 2.42
N ALA A 492 16.53 -14.90 1.49
CA ALA A 492 16.79 -15.18 0.08
C ALA A 492 17.95 -14.35 -0.46
N TRP A 493 18.95 -15.04 -1.00
CA TRP A 493 19.97 -14.42 -1.84
C TRP A 493 19.44 -14.32 -3.27
N VAL A 494 19.42 -13.11 -3.83
CA VAL A 494 18.95 -12.80 -5.18
C VAL A 494 20.17 -12.39 -6.02
N ASP A 495 20.34 -12.99 -7.20
CA ASP A 495 21.42 -12.62 -8.11
C ASP A 495 21.24 -11.18 -8.62
N TRP A 496 22.34 -10.44 -8.72
CA TRP A 496 22.30 -9.04 -9.17
C TRP A 496 21.67 -8.91 -10.56
N LEU A 497 21.94 -9.84 -11.46
CA LEU A 497 21.32 -9.85 -12.80
C LEU A 497 19.81 -10.09 -12.73
N GLU A 498 19.35 -11.01 -11.88
CA GLU A 498 17.92 -11.26 -11.63
C GLU A 498 17.23 -10.01 -11.03
N ALA A 499 17.86 -9.39 -10.03
CA ALA A 499 17.34 -8.16 -9.42
C ALA A 499 17.22 -7.04 -10.45
N ARG A 500 18.22 -6.93 -11.33
CA ARG A 500 18.27 -5.94 -12.41
C ARG A 500 17.19 -6.19 -13.46
N GLU A 501 16.99 -7.44 -13.87
CA GLU A 501 15.87 -7.84 -14.75
C GLU A 501 14.52 -7.54 -14.11
N THR A 502 14.36 -7.81 -12.82
CA THR A 502 13.16 -7.44 -12.07
C THR A 502 12.90 -5.94 -12.16
N ILE A 503 13.89 -5.09 -11.87
CA ILE A 503 13.76 -3.63 -11.94
C ILE A 503 13.45 -3.14 -13.38
N LEU A 504 13.98 -3.81 -14.39
CA LEU A 504 13.73 -3.51 -15.81
C LEU A 504 12.42 -4.09 -16.35
N GLY A 505 11.80 -5.01 -15.61
CA GLY A 505 10.55 -5.66 -15.99
C GLY A 505 9.33 -4.75 -15.91
N TRP A 506 9.35 -3.74 -15.04
CA TRP A 506 8.26 -2.75 -14.94
C TRP A 506 8.78 -1.40 -14.45
N ALA A 507 8.24 -0.32 -15.03
CA ALA A 507 8.65 1.05 -14.72
C ALA A 507 8.45 1.44 -13.25
N GLY A 508 7.57 0.77 -12.50
CA GLY A 508 7.37 1.01 -11.07
C GLY A 508 8.35 0.27 -10.15
N TYR A 509 9.00 -0.80 -10.60
CA TYR A 509 10.02 -1.49 -9.80
C TYR A 509 11.29 -0.64 -9.74
N LYS A 510 11.77 -0.46 -8.51
CA LYS A 510 12.87 0.45 -8.17
C LYS A 510 13.63 -0.08 -6.96
N LEU A 511 14.89 0.34 -6.87
CA LEU A 511 15.58 0.39 -5.59
C LEU A 511 15.40 1.79 -5.02
N MET A 512 15.15 1.85 -3.72
CA MET A 512 15.05 3.09 -2.95
C MET A 512 16.13 3.09 -1.89
N VAL A 513 16.58 4.28 -1.53
CA VAL A 513 17.46 4.51 -0.39
C VAL A 513 16.67 5.27 0.66
N ALA A 514 16.66 4.75 1.89
CA ALA A 514 16.20 5.46 3.06
C ALA A 514 17.44 6.01 3.78
N GLU A 515 17.48 7.29 4.06
CA GLU A 515 18.65 7.98 4.60
C GLU A 515 18.29 8.72 5.88
N ARG A 516 19.18 8.65 6.88
CA ARG A 516 19.09 9.46 8.09
C ARG A 516 19.38 10.92 7.72
N CYS A 517 18.41 11.81 7.89
CA CYS A 517 18.65 13.24 7.83
C CYS A 517 19.17 13.74 9.17
N SER A 518 20.34 14.40 9.17
CA SER A 518 20.72 15.21 10.32
C SER A 518 19.73 16.36 10.44
N LEU A 519 19.24 16.61 11.66
CA LEU A 519 18.30 17.70 11.94
C LEU A 519 18.88 19.10 11.67
N PHE A 520 20.18 19.20 11.42
CA PHE A 520 20.96 20.43 11.35
C PHE A 520 21.49 20.78 9.95
N SER A 521 21.00 20.14 8.87
CA SER A 521 21.37 20.49 7.49
C SER A 521 20.47 21.56 6.88
#